data_AF-Q6AE86-F1
#
_entry.id   AF-Q6AE86-F1
#
_cell.length_a   1.000
_cell.length_b   1.000
_cell.length_c   1.000
_cell.angle_alpha   90.00
_cell.angle_beta   90.00
_cell.angle_gamma   90.00
#
_symmetry.space_group_name_H-M   'P 1'
#
loop_
_entity.id
_entity.type
_entity.pdbx_description
1 polymer ?
#
loop_
_entity_poly.entity_id
_entity_poly.type
_entity_poly.pdbx_seq_one_letter_code
_entity_poly.pdbx_strand_id
1 'polypeptide(L)'
;MPTFGYKVWAFAIGAGVGGLSGALFAGQVGFVNNQKFDVQTSILFLAAVVLGGAGNKVGAMLGGAIVAYIPLRFTAIADYKYLIFGVALVLIMIFRSQGLFPARQKLLAYGRHAVPKAARQRAGREAMTGERALIPDAETVLGANEEELKATGVHLAVAEAVAPDREIGGGAGESIVEVLGLTVKFGGLLALDDVSFDIRRGEILGLIGPNGAGKTTCFNAMTGVYKLTRGDVRLEGQSIKGQKQHRITRMGLARTFQNIRLFGGMTALENVVVGLDARHRTSVPGALLRLPRHTREEKSSIERGMALLEFVGIADQAAALSRALPYGSQRRLDIARALATDPKVLCLDEPAAGFNPAEKEDLMDLIKAIRADGYTVLLIEHDVKLVMGVTDRIVVLEFGRKLADGIPEAIRNDPRVIAAYLGEPDSTA
;
A
#
# COMPACT_ATOMS: atom_id res chain seq x y z
N MET A 1 -0.15 -12.36 -2.02
CA MET A 1 0.21 -13.37 -3.04
C MET A 1 0.96 -14.52 -2.40
N PRO A 2 0.80 -15.79 -2.83
CA PRO A 2 1.63 -16.88 -2.32
C PRO A 2 3.04 -16.71 -2.89
N THR A 3 3.90 -16.02 -2.14
CA THR A 3 5.27 -15.68 -2.52
C THR A 3 6.15 -16.88 -2.84
N PHE A 4 5.76 -18.08 -2.42
CA PHE A 4 6.52 -19.31 -2.65
C PHE A 4 6.60 -19.68 -4.13
N GLY A 5 5.47 -19.73 -4.85
CA GLY A 5 5.47 -20.09 -6.27
C GLY A 5 6.31 -19.12 -7.11
N TYR A 6 6.22 -17.82 -6.82
CA TYR A 6 7.02 -16.79 -7.48
C TYR A 6 8.52 -16.92 -7.21
N LYS A 7 8.91 -17.21 -5.96
CA LYS A 7 10.31 -17.45 -5.60
C LYS A 7 10.86 -18.70 -6.30
N VAL A 8 10.06 -19.77 -6.38
CA VAL A 8 10.44 -21.01 -7.07
C VAL A 8 10.62 -20.76 -8.57
N TRP A 9 9.70 -20.04 -9.22
CA TRP A 9 9.84 -19.69 -10.64
C TRP A 9 11.03 -18.77 -10.90
N ALA A 10 11.25 -17.76 -10.06
CA ALA A 10 12.42 -16.88 -10.18
C ALA A 10 13.74 -17.66 -10.03
N PHE A 11 13.79 -18.59 -9.07
CA PHE A 11 14.93 -19.48 -8.88
C PHE A 11 15.12 -20.42 -10.08
N ALA A 12 14.06 -21.07 -10.56
CA ALA A 12 14.12 -22.00 -11.69
C ALA A 12 14.59 -21.31 -12.98
N ILE A 13 14.09 -20.10 -13.26
CA ILE A 13 14.53 -19.30 -14.41
C ILE A 13 15.99 -18.89 -14.25
N GLY A 14 16.39 -18.41 -13.07
CA GLY A 14 17.77 -18.04 -12.78
C GLY A 14 18.75 -19.22 -12.93
N ALA A 15 18.40 -20.36 -12.35
CA ALA A 15 19.16 -21.60 -12.44
C ALA A 15 19.23 -22.12 -13.89
N GLY A 16 18.14 -22.01 -14.66
CA GLY A 16 18.11 -22.38 -16.07
C GLY A 16 19.07 -21.53 -16.93
N VAL A 17 19.07 -20.21 -16.74
CA VAL A 17 20.00 -19.31 -17.43
C VAL A 17 21.45 -19.58 -17.01
N GLY A 18 21.69 -19.82 -15.72
CA GLY A 18 23.01 -20.19 -15.21
C GLY A 18 23.53 -21.51 -15.78
N GLY A 19 22.67 -22.53 -15.84
CA GLY A 19 22.98 -23.83 -16.44
C GLY A 19 23.29 -23.74 -17.94
N LEU A 20 22.49 -22.99 -18.69
CA LEU A 20 22.74 -22.73 -20.12
C LEU A 20 24.08 -22.02 -20.34
N SER A 21 24.37 -21.00 -19.51
CA SER A 21 25.64 -20.26 -19.58
C SER A 21 26.84 -21.16 -19.27
N GLY A 22 26.73 -22.03 -18.27
CA GLY A 22 27.76 -23.02 -17.93
C GLY A 22 27.99 -24.03 -19.05
N ALA A 23 26.92 -24.52 -19.70
CA ALA A 23 27.01 -25.44 -20.82
C ALA A 23 27.70 -24.81 -22.04
N LEU A 24 27.35 -23.55 -22.38
CA LEU A 24 28.01 -22.81 -23.46
C LEU A 24 29.48 -22.55 -23.16
N PHE A 25 29.81 -22.17 -21.93
CA PHE A 25 31.20 -21.96 -21.49
C PHE A 25 32.00 -23.26 -21.58
N ALA A 26 31.46 -24.38 -21.10
CA ALA A 26 32.11 -25.69 -21.22
C ALA A 26 32.34 -26.09 -22.69
N GLY A 27 31.36 -25.80 -23.56
CA GLY A 27 31.48 -26.02 -25.01
C GLY A 27 32.58 -25.18 -25.67
N GLN A 28 32.69 -23.89 -25.33
CA GLN A 28 33.76 -23.00 -25.82
C GLN A 28 35.16 -23.49 -25.39
N VAL A 29 35.22 -24.05 -24.19
CA VAL A 29 36.46 -24.35 -23.49
C VAL A 29 36.96 -25.78 -23.78
N GLY A 30 36.15 -26.62 -24.44
CA GLY A 30 36.50 -27.93 -25.00
C GLY A 30 36.71 -29.06 -23.99
N PHE A 31 37.01 -28.75 -22.74
CA PHE A 31 37.12 -29.70 -21.62
C PHE A 31 36.92 -28.99 -20.28
N VAL A 32 36.28 -29.65 -19.32
CA VAL A 32 36.04 -29.11 -17.98
C VAL A 32 37.18 -29.51 -17.06
N ASN A 33 37.92 -28.53 -16.52
CA ASN A 33 38.97 -28.74 -15.52
C ASN A 33 38.82 -27.69 -14.42
N ASN A 34 39.05 -28.07 -13.15
CA ASN A 34 38.95 -27.22 -11.96
C ASN A 34 39.90 -26.02 -12.00
N GLN A 35 40.97 -26.07 -12.81
CA GLN A 35 41.90 -24.95 -13.01
C GLN A 35 41.32 -23.79 -13.85
N LYS A 36 40.18 -23.98 -14.53
CA LYS A 36 39.60 -22.94 -15.41
C LYS A 36 38.72 -21.93 -14.66
N PHE A 37 38.33 -22.25 -13.43
CA PHE A 37 37.61 -21.34 -12.52
C PHE A 37 38.53 -20.82 -11.43
N ASP A 38 39.58 -20.11 -11.83
CA ASP A 38 40.48 -19.43 -10.89
C ASP A 38 39.83 -18.16 -10.30
N VAL A 39 40.42 -17.66 -9.22
CA VAL A 39 40.07 -16.39 -8.56
C VAL A 39 40.03 -15.24 -9.59
N GLN A 40 40.96 -15.24 -10.55
CA GLN A 40 41.02 -14.24 -11.62
C GLN A 40 39.74 -14.22 -12.48
N THR A 41 39.23 -15.39 -12.87
CA THR A 41 37.99 -15.52 -13.65
C THR A 41 36.77 -15.13 -12.81
N SER A 42 36.77 -15.45 -11.52
CA SER A 42 35.70 -15.08 -10.59
C SER A 42 35.59 -13.56 -10.41
N ILE A 43 36.74 -12.86 -10.32
CA ILE A 43 36.78 -11.40 -10.27
C ILE A 43 36.23 -10.80 -11.58
N LEU A 44 36.52 -11.37 -12.75
CA LEU A 44 35.95 -10.91 -14.02
C LEU A 44 34.43 -11.06 -14.07
N PHE A 45 33.86 -12.17 -13.59
CA PHE A 45 32.41 -12.33 -13.53
C PHE A 45 31.76 -11.35 -12.56
N LEU A 46 32.38 -11.14 -11.38
CA LEU A 46 31.92 -10.14 -10.43
C LEU A 46 32.01 -8.73 -11.04
N ALA A 47 33.11 -8.41 -11.70
CA ALA A 47 33.32 -7.16 -12.42
C ALA A 47 32.24 -6.95 -13.49
N ALA A 48 31.96 -7.94 -14.35
CA ALA A 48 30.92 -7.86 -15.36
C ALA A 48 29.54 -7.48 -14.80
N VAL A 49 29.15 -8.12 -13.69
CA VAL A 49 27.85 -7.87 -13.04
C VAL A 49 27.82 -6.52 -12.32
N VAL A 50 28.88 -6.17 -11.59
CA VAL A 50 28.96 -4.94 -10.78
C VAL A 50 29.18 -3.70 -11.65
N LEU A 51 30.08 -3.74 -12.64
CA LEU A 51 30.25 -2.68 -13.64
C LEU A 51 28.95 -2.47 -14.43
N GLY A 52 28.27 -3.55 -14.80
CA GLY A 52 26.99 -3.47 -15.50
C GLY A 52 25.84 -2.96 -14.63
N GLY A 53 25.89 -3.21 -13.33
CA GLY A 53 24.85 -2.88 -12.35
C GLY A 53 23.98 -4.09 -12.03
N ALA A 54 24.18 -4.69 -10.85
CA ALA A 54 23.49 -5.91 -10.41
C ALA A 54 21.96 -5.78 -10.35
N GLY A 55 21.43 -4.55 -10.22
CA GLY A 55 20.01 -4.26 -10.23
C GLY A 55 19.37 -4.15 -11.63
N ASN A 56 20.15 -4.21 -12.71
CA ASN A 56 19.67 -4.01 -14.08
C ASN A 56 20.05 -5.19 -14.98
N LYS A 57 19.08 -5.98 -15.43
CA LYS A 57 19.32 -7.14 -16.31
C LYS A 57 20.06 -6.75 -17.61
N VAL A 58 19.69 -5.62 -18.22
CA VAL A 58 20.36 -5.12 -19.44
C VAL A 58 21.73 -4.56 -19.11
N GLY A 59 21.86 -3.89 -17.96
CA GLY A 59 23.12 -3.36 -17.47
C GLY A 59 24.16 -4.45 -17.21
N ALA A 60 23.80 -5.50 -16.48
CA ALA A 60 24.65 -6.66 -16.23
C ALA A 60 25.08 -7.37 -17.53
N MET A 61 24.18 -7.47 -18.52
CA MET A 61 24.50 -8.04 -19.83
C MET A 61 25.49 -7.17 -20.62
N LEU A 62 25.30 -5.84 -20.62
CA LEU A 62 26.24 -4.90 -21.23
C LEU A 62 27.59 -4.87 -20.51
N GLY A 63 27.59 -4.95 -19.17
CA GLY A 63 28.81 -5.09 -18.36
C GLY A 63 29.59 -6.35 -18.71
N GLY A 64 28.90 -7.48 -18.87
CA GLY A 64 29.50 -8.72 -19.39
C GLY A 64 30.06 -8.57 -20.80
N ALA A 65 29.33 -7.92 -21.71
CA ALA A 65 29.80 -7.65 -23.07
C ALA A 65 31.05 -6.77 -23.08
N ILE A 66 31.10 -5.73 -22.23
CA ILE A 66 32.25 -4.83 -22.08
C ILE A 66 33.47 -5.59 -21.57
N VAL A 67 33.31 -6.35 -20.49
CA VAL A 67 34.40 -7.13 -19.88
C VAL A 67 34.93 -8.22 -20.83
N ALA A 68 34.06 -8.81 -21.66
CA ALA A 68 34.44 -9.80 -22.65
C ALA A 68 35.08 -9.18 -23.92
N TYR A 69 34.56 -8.05 -24.40
CA TYR A 69 34.92 -7.50 -25.71
C TYR A 69 36.14 -6.57 -25.68
N ILE A 70 36.31 -5.77 -24.62
CA ILE A 70 37.43 -4.81 -24.53
C ILE A 70 38.80 -5.48 -24.67
N PRO A 71 39.10 -6.59 -23.95
CA PRO A 71 40.40 -7.25 -24.07
C PRO A 71 40.64 -7.86 -25.45
N LEU A 72 39.58 -8.26 -26.17
CA LEU A 72 39.68 -8.81 -27.51
C LEU A 72 39.99 -7.74 -28.56
N ARG A 73 39.57 -6.49 -28.33
CA ARG A 73 39.80 -5.38 -29.27
C ARG A 73 41.13 -4.66 -29.05
N PHE A 74 41.61 -4.63 -27.80
CA PHE A 74 42.85 -3.96 -27.41
C PHE A 74 43.82 -4.96 -26.80
N THR A 75 44.63 -5.59 -27.65
CA THR A 75 45.67 -6.56 -27.24
C THR A 75 46.67 -5.96 -26.25
N ALA A 76 46.98 -4.66 -26.35
CA ALA A 76 47.85 -3.96 -25.39
C ALA A 76 47.27 -3.87 -23.96
N ILE A 77 45.96 -4.02 -23.80
CA ILE A 77 45.25 -3.96 -22.52
C ILE A 77 45.02 -5.37 -21.96
N ALA A 78 45.19 -6.42 -22.78
CA ALA A 78 44.91 -7.80 -22.40
C ALA A 78 45.76 -8.27 -21.21
N ASP A 79 47.02 -7.83 -21.13
CA ASP A 79 47.95 -8.19 -20.04
C ASP A 79 47.60 -7.50 -18.72
N TYR A 80 46.99 -6.30 -18.79
CA TYR A 80 46.59 -5.50 -17.63
C TYR A 80 45.10 -5.62 -17.28
N LYS A 81 44.35 -6.47 -18.00
CA LYS A 81 42.87 -6.51 -17.90
C LYS A 81 42.37 -6.72 -16.47
N TYR A 82 43.00 -7.61 -15.70
CA TYR A 82 42.58 -7.92 -14.33
C TYR A 82 42.80 -6.76 -13.37
N LEU A 83 43.92 -6.04 -13.52
CA LEU A 83 44.22 -4.85 -12.74
C LEU A 83 43.23 -3.72 -13.06
N ILE A 84 42.96 -3.49 -14.35
CA ILE A 84 42.05 -2.44 -14.81
C ILE A 84 40.62 -2.70 -14.35
N PHE A 85 40.10 -3.92 -14.55
CA PHE A 85 38.75 -4.25 -14.10
C PHE A 85 38.64 -4.33 -12.57
N GLY A 86 39.70 -4.74 -11.86
CA GLY A 86 39.76 -4.71 -10.40
C GLY A 86 39.67 -3.30 -9.83
N VAL A 87 40.48 -2.37 -10.35
CA VAL A 87 40.42 -0.95 -9.98
C VAL A 87 39.08 -0.33 -10.35
N ALA A 88 38.56 -0.60 -11.55
CA ALA A 88 37.26 -0.11 -11.99
C ALA A 88 36.11 -0.62 -11.10
N LEU A 89 36.18 -1.87 -10.65
CA LEU A 89 35.21 -2.45 -9.71
C LEU A 89 35.23 -1.71 -8.36
N VAL A 90 36.41 -1.47 -7.79
CA VAL A 90 36.55 -0.72 -6.52
C VAL A 90 36.04 0.71 -6.67
N LEU A 91 36.42 1.39 -7.75
CA LEU A 91 35.97 2.76 -8.02
C LEU A 91 34.45 2.83 -8.21
N ILE A 92 33.85 1.88 -8.92
CA ILE A 92 32.39 1.83 -9.08
C ILE A 92 31.70 1.50 -7.76
N MET A 93 32.23 0.60 -6.94
CA MET A 93 31.64 0.35 -5.61
C MET A 93 31.64 1.61 -4.73
N ILE A 94 32.70 2.42 -4.79
CA ILE A 94 32.82 3.64 -3.99
C ILE A 94 31.95 4.77 -4.54
N PHE A 95 32.08 5.07 -5.84
CA PHE A 95 31.49 6.26 -6.45
C PHE A 95 30.11 6.01 -7.05
N ARG A 96 29.78 4.77 -7.42
CA ARG A 96 28.58 4.44 -8.18
C ARG A 96 28.08 3.02 -7.88
N SER A 97 27.64 2.79 -6.64
CA SER A 97 27.23 1.47 -6.13
C SER A 97 26.13 0.75 -6.92
N GLN A 98 25.45 1.44 -7.84
CA GLN A 98 24.46 0.86 -8.77
C GLN A 98 25.03 0.45 -10.15
N GLY A 99 26.33 0.61 -10.40
CA GLY A 99 26.99 0.29 -11.68
C GLY A 99 26.95 1.41 -12.73
N LEU A 100 27.53 1.15 -13.91
CA LEU A 100 27.57 2.08 -15.05
C LEU A 100 26.19 2.30 -15.68
N PHE A 101 25.36 1.26 -15.67
CA PHE A 101 24.01 1.25 -16.20
C PHE A 101 23.02 0.96 -15.06
N PRO A 102 22.79 1.92 -14.15
CA PRO A 102 21.89 1.73 -13.02
C PRO A 102 20.53 1.26 -13.51
N ALA A 103 19.82 0.49 -12.69
CA ALA A 103 18.43 0.16 -12.96
C ALA A 103 17.71 1.47 -13.27
N ARG A 104 17.06 1.58 -14.43
CA ARG A 104 16.18 2.72 -14.68
C ARG A 104 15.05 2.62 -13.65
N GLN A 105 15.26 3.18 -12.46
CA GLN A 105 14.17 3.64 -11.62
C GLN A 105 13.53 4.76 -12.43
N LYS A 106 12.58 4.40 -13.30
CA LYS A 106 11.73 5.34 -14.02
C LYS A 106 10.87 6.20 -13.07
N LEU A 107 11.07 6.10 -11.76
CA LEU A 107 10.42 6.91 -10.74
C LEU A 107 11.06 8.30 -10.52
N LEU A 108 12.34 8.50 -10.86
CA LEU A 108 13.01 9.79 -10.66
C LEU A 108 12.62 10.89 -11.67
N ALA A 109 11.87 10.57 -12.72
CA ALA A 109 11.41 11.54 -13.72
C ALA A 109 9.99 12.07 -13.48
N TYR A 110 9.20 11.42 -12.61
CA TYR A 110 7.79 11.80 -12.42
C TYR A 110 7.59 12.90 -11.36
N GLY A 111 8.54 13.11 -10.44
CA GLY A 111 8.53 14.24 -9.50
C GLY A 111 8.84 15.61 -10.13
N ARG A 112 9.09 15.68 -11.44
CA ARG A 112 9.41 16.92 -12.16
C ARG A 112 8.51 17.23 -13.37
N HIS A 113 7.61 16.32 -13.74
CA HIS A 113 6.69 16.59 -14.84
C HIS A 113 5.32 16.98 -14.29
N ALA A 114 5.10 18.30 -14.32
CA ALA A 114 3.77 18.91 -14.29
C ALA A 114 2.78 18.10 -15.15
N VAL A 115 1.57 17.95 -14.62
CA VAL A 115 0.37 17.38 -15.23
C VAL A 115 0.38 17.53 -16.77
N PRO A 116 0.26 16.45 -17.57
CA PRO A 116 0.34 16.54 -19.02
C PRO A 116 -0.73 17.46 -19.61
N LYS A 117 -0.33 18.40 -20.48
CA LYS A 117 -1.21 19.34 -21.23
C LYS A 117 -2.39 18.66 -21.95
N ALA A 118 -2.29 17.36 -22.25
CA ALA A 118 -3.38 16.60 -22.89
C ALA A 118 -4.59 16.37 -21.95
N ALA A 119 -4.38 16.29 -20.62
CA ALA A 119 -5.46 16.28 -19.64
C ALA A 119 -6.15 17.66 -19.56
N ARG A 120 -5.37 18.75 -19.68
CA ARG A 120 -5.89 20.12 -19.83
C ARG A 120 -6.71 20.34 -21.12
N GLN A 121 -6.34 19.71 -22.23
CA GLN A 121 -7.02 19.91 -23.51
C GLN A 121 -8.32 19.10 -23.67
N ARG A 122 -8.45 17.94 -22.99
CA ARG A 122 -9.74 17.22 -22.93
C ARG A 122 -10.71 17.95 -22.01
N ALA A 123 -10.25 18.37 -20.82
CA ALA A 123 -11.03 19.24 -19.93
C ALA A 123 -11.40 20.59 -20.59
N GLY A 124 -10.50 21.14 -21.43
CA GLY A 124 -10.72 22.41 -22.12
C GLY A 124 -11.72 22.37 -23.29
N ARG A 125 -12.06 21.19 -23.81
CA ARG A 125 -13.02 21.07 -24.94
C ARG A 125 -14.46 20.90 -24.45
N GLU A 126 -14.65 20.35 -23.25
CA GLU A 126 -15.94 20.23 -22.57
C GLU A 126 -16.31 21.51 -21.80
N ALA A 127 -15.34 22.41 -21.56
CA ALA A 127 -15.54 23.72 -20.96
C ALA A 127 -16.16 24.80 -21.89
N MET A 128 -16.48 24.49 -23.16
CA MET A 128 -17.14 25.44 -24.07
C MET A 128 -18.67 25.45 -23.98
N THR A 129 -19.27 24.67 -23.08
CA THR A 129 -20.71 24.76 -22.75
C THR A 129 -20.91 25.16 -21.29
N GLY A 130 -20.75 26.46 -21.02
CA GLY A 130 -21.46 27.17 -19.95
C GLY A 130 -20.91 27.08 -18.52
N GLU A 131 -20.23 28.16 -18.12
CA GLU A 131 -20.02 28.69 -16.74
C GLU A 131 -19.39 27.80 -15.65
N ARG A 132 -18.11 28.05 -15.34
CA ARG A 132 -17.60 28.30 -13.96
C ARG A 132 -16.17 28.85 -13.95
N ALA A 133 -15.88 29.58 -12.88
CA ALA A 133 -14.85 30.61 -12.72
C ALA A 133 -13.37 30.15 -12.78
N LEU A 134 -12.51 31.13 -13.12
CA LEU A 134 -11.07 31.04 -13.36
C LEU A 134 -10.23 30.62 -12.14
N ILE A 135 -9.15 29.89 -12.40
CA ILE A 135 -8.06 29.54 -11.47
C ILE A 135 -7.19 30.80 -11.25
N PRO A 136 -6.90 31.27 -10.03
CA PRO A 136 -5.97 32.38 -9.80
C PRO A 136 -4.50 31.91 -9.67
N ASP A 137 -3.59 32.78 -10.08
CA ASP A 137 -2.13 32.54 -10.11
C ASP A 137 -1.48 32.59 -8.71
N ALA A 138 -0.33 31.92 -8.58
CA ALA A 138 0.34 31.58 -7.31
C ALA A 138 0.81 32.77 -6.44
N GLU A 139 0.92 33.99 -6.98
CA GLU A 139 1.24 35.18 -6.17
C GLU A 139 0.03 35.73 -5.40
N THR A 140 -1.19 35.36 -5.80
CA THR A 140 -2.44 35.79 -5.14
C THR A 140 -2.79 34.96 -3.89
N VAL A 141 -2.10 33.84 -3.66
CA VAL A 141 -2.42 32.84 -2.61
C VAL A 141 -1.75 33.15 -1.26
N LEU A 142 -0.81 34.10 -1.21
CA LEU A 142 -0.02 34.38 -0.02
C LEU A 142 -0.65 35.41 0.95
N GLY A 143 -1.95 35.70 0.85
CA GLY A 143 -2.59 36.71 1.70
C GLY A 143 -4.09 36.56 2.00
N ALA A 144 -4.70 35.39 1.80
CA ALA A 144 -6.15 35.21 2.00
C ALA A 144 -6.49 34.48 3.30
N ASN A 145 -7.56 34.94 3.98
CA ASN A 145 -8.01 34.46 5.30
C ASN A 145 -8.78 33.12 5.21
N GLU A 146 -8.77 32.39 6.33
CA GLU A 146 -9.23 31.01 6.55
C GLU A 146 -10.68 30.68 6.13
N GLU A 147 -11.54 31.69 5.93
CA GLU A 147 -12.92 31.51 5.44
C GLU A 147 -13.02 31.39 3.90
N GLU A 148 -12.07 31.92 3.12
CA GLU A 148 -12.06 31.81 1.65
C GLU A 148 -11.53 30.46 1.15
N LEU A 149 -10.68 29.80 1.96
CA LEU A 149 -10.13 28.46 1.71
C LEU A 149 -11.20 27.35 1.63
N LYS A 150 -12.39 27.56 2.23
CA LYS A 150 -13.49 26.59 2.22
C LYS A 150 -14.33 26.60 0.94
N ALA A 151 -14.10 27.53 0.00
CA ALA A 151 -14.92 27.68 -1.20
C ALA A 151 -14.29 27.15 -2.51
N THR A 152 -13.01 26.75 -2.52
CA THR A 152 -12.30 26.39 -3.76
C THR A 152 -12.27 24.87 -4.00
N GLY A 153 -13.05 24.40 -4.98
CA GLY A 153 -13.34 22.99 -5.29
C GLY A 153 -12.19 22.10 -5.79
N VAL A 154 -11.17 21.87 -4.95
CA VAL A 154 -10.00 21.02 -5.25
C VAL A 154 -10.30 19.51 -5.12
N HIS A 155 -11.42 19.11 -4.52
CA HIS A 155 -11.66 17.70 -4.17
C HIS A 155 -12.12 16.79 -5.33
N LEU A 156 -12.83 17.31 -6.34
CA LEU A 156 -13.50 16.45 -7.34
C LEU A 156 -12.55 15.76 -8.34
N ALA A 157 -11.48 16.43 -8.77
CA ALA A 157 -10.56 15.87 -9.77
C ALA A 157 -9.64 14.78 -9.20
N VAL A 158 -9.23 14.92 -7.93
CA VAL A 158 -8.43 13.89 -7.22
C VAL A 158 -9.31 12.70 -6.88
N ALA A 159 -10.54 12.93 -6.42
CA ALA A 159 -11.55 11.90 -6.20
C ALA A 159 -11.81 11.03 -7.44
N GLU A 160 -12.02 11.67 -8.59
CA GLU A 160 -12.25 10.98 -9.87
C GLU A 160 -11.04 10.15 -10.32
N ALA A 161 -9.81 10.59 -10.04
CA ALA A 161 -8.59 9.84 -10.34
C ALA A 161 -8.35 8.66 -9.37
N VAL A 162 -8.77 8.79 -8.12
CA VAL A 162 -8.63 7.75 -7.10
C VAL A 162 -9.63 6.60 -7.33
N ALA A 163 -10.85 6.92 -7.77
CA ALA A 163 -11.96 5.96 -7.85
C ALA A 163 -12.78 5.97 -9.17
N PRO A 164 -12.18 5.94 -10.38
CA PRO A 164 -12.95 6.06 -11.63
C PRO A 164 -13.90 4.88 -11.93
N ASP A 165 -13.65 3.70 -11.35
CA ASP A 165 -14.39 2.46 -11.64
C ASP A 165 -15.02 1.81 -10.38
N ARG A 166 -15.16 2.57 -9.27
CA ARG A 166 -15.66 1.98 -8.03
C ARG A 166 -17.15 1.71 -8.12
N GLU A 167 -17.53 0.44 -8.21
CA GLU A 167 -18.94 0.02 -8.10
C GLU A 167 -19.44 0.22 -6.67
N ILE A 168 -19.95 1.43 -6.38
CA ILE A 168 -20.75 1.72 -5.19
C ILE A 168 -22.19 1.26 -5.49
N GLY A 169 -22.39 -0.06 -5.63
CA GLY A 169 -23.74 -0.62 -5.72
C GLY A 169 -24.50 -0.42 -4.40
N GLY A 170 -25.82 -0.25 -4.44
CA GLY A 170 -26.69 -0.11 -3.25
C GLY A 170 -26.95 1.33 -2.82
N GLY A 171 -28.12 1.57 -2.22
CA GLY A 171 -28.52 2.90 -1.72
C GLY A 171 -27.70 3.35 -0.50
N ALA A 172 -27.50 4.66 -0.37
CA ALA A 172 -26.89 5.23 0.83
C ALA A 172 -27.68 4.80 2.08
N GLY A 173 -26.97 4.34 3.12
CA GLY A 173 -27.58 3.82 4.34
C GLY A 173 -27.93 2.32 4.34
N GLU A 174 -27.82 1.61 3.22
CA GLU A 174 -27.93 0.15 3.20
C GLU A 174 -26.74 -0.50 3.90
N SER A 175 -26.99 -1.64 4.56
CA SER A 175 -25.93 -2.45 5.17
C SER A 175 -25.00 -3.02 4.09
N ILE A 176 -23.71 -2.69 4.19
CA ILE A 176 -22.65 -3.28 3.37
C ILE A 176 -21.98 -4.46 4.06
N VAL A 177 -21.84 -4.41 5.40
CA VAL A 177 -21.28 -5.51 6.19
C VAL A 177 -22.26 -5.87 7.29
N GLU A 178 -22.62 -7.14 7.37
CA GLU A 178 -23.47 -7.68 8.43
C GLU A 178 -22.64 -8.64 9.30
N VAL A 179 -22.61 -8.38 10.60
CA VAL A 179 -22.03 -9.25 11.61
C VAL A 179 -23.17 -9.93 12.35
N LEU A 180 -23.26 -11.26 12.24
CA LEU A 180 -24.41 -12.04 12.69
C LEU A 180 -24.00 -13.10 13.72
N GLY A 181 -24.33 -12.87 14.99
CA GLY A 181 -24.12 -13.81 16.09
C GLY A 181 -22.66 -14.26 16.24
N LEU A 182 -21.73 -13.33 16.09
CA LEU A 182 -20.30 -13.60 16.01
C LEU A 182 -19.79 -14.15 17.35
N THR A 183 -19.36 -15.42 17.34
CA THR A 183 -18.81 -16.09 18.52
C THR A 183 -17.41 -16.63 18.21
N VAL A 184 -16.45 -16.32 19.08
CA VAL A 184 -15.05 -16.74 18.95
C VAL A 184 -14.57 -17.28 20.29
N LYS A 185 -14.11 -18.54 20.28
CA LYS A 185 -13.49 -19.22 21.43
C LYS A 185 -12.01 -19.49 21.17
N PHE A 186 -11.16 -19.21 22.15
CA PHE A 186 -9.75 -19.60 22.17
C PHE A 186 -9.52 -20.59 23.31
N GLY A 187 -9.46 -21.89 22.98
CA GLY A 187 -9.43 -22.93 24.00
C GLY A 187 -10.68 -22.84 24.89
N GLY A 188 -10.48 -22.64 26.19
CA GLY A 188 -11.56 -22.45 27.17
C GLY A 188 -12.09 -21.00 27.28
N LEU A 189 -11.42 -20.01 26.69
CA LEU A 189 -11.81 -18.60 26.79
C LEU A 189 -12.82 -18.24 25.70
N LEU A 190 -14.01 -17.78 26.10
CA LEU A 190 -14.99 -17.17 25.21
C LEU A 190 -14.64 -15.70 25.01
N ALA A 191 -14.03 -15.36 23.87
CA ALA A 191 -13.54 -14.01 23.59
C ALA A 191 -14.58 -13.10 22.92
N LEU A 192 -15.53 -13.69 22.17
CA LEU A 192 -16.73 -13.03 21.68
C LEU A 192 -17.92 -13.94 21.87
N ASP A 193 -19.03 -13.38 22.32
CA ASP A 193 -20.28 -14.06 22.61
C ASP A 193 -21.44 -13.33 21.94
N ASP A 194 -22.00 -13.94 20.90
CA ASP A 194 -23.18 -13.48 20.16
C ASP A 194 -23.18 -12.00 19.71
N VAL A 195 -22.04 -11.50 19.22
CA VAL A 195 -21.95 -10.10 18.77
C VAL A 195 -22.63 -9.91 17.42
N SER A 196 -23.60 -8.99 17.34
CA SER A 196 -24.33 -8.68 16.10
C SER A 196 -24.48 -7.17 15.87
N PHE A 197 -24.09 -6.69 14.69
CA PHE A 197 -24.26 -5.32 14.22
C PHE A 197 -24.04 -5.23 12.70
N ASP A 198 -24.37 -4.10 12.12
CA ASP A 198 -24.18 -3.80 10.69
C ASP A 198 -23.23 -2.61 10.49
N ILE A 199 -22.68 -2.50 9.28
CA ILE A 199 -21.99 -1.28 8.80
C ILE A 199 -22.75 -0.81 7.56
N ARG A 200 -23.14 0.46 7.53
CA ARG A 200 -23.91 1.07 6.45
C ARG A 200 -23.01 1.77 5.45
N ARG A 201 -23.42 1.80 4.19
CA ARG A 201 -22.68 2.46 3.12
C ARG A 201 -22.49 3.94 3.40
N GLY A 202 -21.24 4.39 3.30
CA GLY A 202 -20.86 5.80 3.45
C GLY A 202 -20.90 6.31 4.89
N GLU A 203 -20.95 5.43 5.89
CA GLU A 203 -20.79 5.80 7.30
C GLU A 203 -19.36 5.53 7.79
N ILE A 204 -18.98 6.23 8.86
CA ILE A 204 -17.84 5.90 9.70
C ILE A 204 -18.40 5.24 10.96
N LEU A 205 -18.26 3.91 11.07
CA LEU A 205 -18.63 3.15 12.25
C LEU A 205 -17.43 3.05 13.21
N GLY A 206 -17.59 3.54 14.43
CA GLY A 206 -16.65 3.32 15.52
C GLY A 206 -16.92 2.01 16.25
N LEU A 207 -15.89 1.21 16.53
CA LEU A 207 -15.96 0.07 17.44
C LEU A 207 -15.08 0.34 18.65
N ILE A 208 -15.71 0.60 19.80
CA ILE A 208 -15.02 0.93 21.05
C ILE A 208 -15.36 -0.05 22.17
N GLY A 209 -14.74 0.13 23.33
CA GLY A 209 -14.88 -0.70 24.52
C GLY A 209 -13.62 -0.64 25.38
N PRO A 210 -13.67 -1.05 26.66
CA PRO A 210 -12.51 -1.13 27.53
C PRO A 210 -11.46 -2.15 27.03
N ASN A 211 -10.30 -2.17 27.68
CA ASN A 211 -9.26 -3.15 27.37
C ASN A 211 -9.77 -4.57 27.66
N GLY A 212 -9.54 -5.49 26.74
CA GLY A 212 -10.07 -6.85 26.84
C GLY A 212 -11.55 -7.01 26.45
N ALA A 213 -12.24 -5.95 26.01
CA ALA A 213 -13.65 -6.03 25.60
C ALA A 213 -13.94 -6.89 24.35
N GLY A 214 -12.90 -7.34 23.62
CA GLY A 214 -13.05 -8.16 22.43
C GLY A 214 -12.96 -7.40 21.09
N LYS A 215 -12.64 -6.09 21.08
CA LYS A 215 -12.51 -5.26 19.86
C LYS A 215 -11.60 -5.87 18.79
N THR A 216 -10.35 -6.15 19.13
CA THR A 216 -9.36 -6.74 18.22
C THR A 216 -9.78 -8.14 17.77
N THR A 217 -10.42 -8.93 18.65
CA THR A 217 -10.98 -10.24 18.30
C THR A 217 -12.11 -10.09 17.28
N CYS A 218 -13.02 -9.14 17.47
CA CYS A 218 -14.13 -8.84 16.57
C CYS A 218 -13.59 -8.41 15.20
N PHE A 219 -12.62 -7.49 15.18
CA PHE A 219 -11.95 -7.06 13.96
C PHE A 219 -11.28 -8.18 13.17
N ASN A 220 -10.51 -9.00 13.87
CA ASN A 220 -9.79 -10.11 13.24
C ASN A 220 -10.76 -11.19 12.74
N ALA A 221 -11.88 -11.40 13.42
CA ALA A 221 -12.95 -12.27 12.96
C ALA A 221 -13.65 -11.70 11.71
N MET A 222 -14.03 -10.41 11.73
CA MET A 222 -14.66 -9.72 10.60
C MET A 222 -13.76 -9.61 9.37
N THR A 223 -12.45 -9.59 9.54
CA THR A 223 -11.49 -9.51 8.43
C THR A 223 -10.95 -10.88 7.99
N GLY A 224 -11.48 -11.97 8.55
CA GLY A 224 -11.12 -13.35 8.20
C GLY A 224 -9.73 -13.80 8.67
N VAL A 225 -9.14 -13.11 9.67
CA VAL A 225 -7.90 -13.53 10.35
C VAL A 225 -8.19 -14.63 11.36
N TYR A 226 -9.27 -14.52 12.12
CA TYR A 226 -9.72 -15.56 13.05
C TYR A 226 -10.89 -16.36 12.47
N LYS A 227 -10.84 -17.68 12.68
CA LYS A 227 -11.93 -18.57 12.29
C LYS A 227 -13.07 -18.46 13.30
N LEU A 228 -14.28 -18.24 12.80
CA LEU A 228 -15.47 -18.14 13.63
C LEU A 228 -15.81 -19.50 14.25
N THR A 229 -16.19 -19.50 15.53
CA THR A 229 -16.78 -20.68 16.19
C THR A 229 -18.25 -20.82 15.81
N ARG A 230 -19.01 -19.72 15.91
CA ARG A 230 -20.41 -19.60 15.48
C ARG A 230 -20.63 -18.22 14.87
N GLY A 231 -21.73 -18.09 14.12
CA GLY A 231 -22.09 -16.86 13.43
C GLY A 231 -21.55 -16.80 12.01
N ASP A 232 -21.77 -15.64 11.41
CA ASP A 232 -21.43 -15.31 10.04
C ASP A 232 -21.04 -13.83 9.92
N VAL A 233 -20.24 -13.53 8.92
CA VAL A 233 -19.97 -12.15 8.49
C VAL A 233 -20.28 -12.10 7.00
N ARG A 234 -21.11 -11.16 6.59
CA ARG A 234 -21.53 -11.00 5.19
C ARG A 234 -21.08 -9.65 4.68
N LEU A 235 -20.51 -9.64 3.48
CA LEU A 235 -20.16 -8.44 2.73
C LEU A 235 -21.05 -8.40 1.49
N GLU A 236 -21.90 -7.39 1.37
CA GLU A 236 -22.91 -7.27 0.30
C GLU A 236 -23.79 -8.51 0.18
N GLY A 237 -24.26 -9.03 1.32
CA GLY A 237 -25.05 -10.25 1.42
C GLY A 237 -24.27 -11.56 1.23
N GLN A 238 -22.99 -11.50 0.82
CA GLN A 238 -22.16 -12.70 0.62
C GLN A 238 -21.36 -13.04 1.87
N SER A 239 -21.50 -14.26 2.38
CA SER A 239 -20.70 -14.75 3.51
C SER A 239 -19.20 -14.76 3.17
N ILE A 240 -18.38 -14.18 4.06
CA ILE A 240 -16.92 -14.24 3.98
C ILE A 240 -16.33 -15.41 4.80
N LYS A 241 -17.18 -16.21 5.44
CA LYS A 241 -16.75 -17.31 6.32
C LYS A 241 -15.91 -18.32 5.56
N GLY A 242 -14.71 -18.60 6.07
CA GLY A 242 -13.77 -19.55 5.47
C GLY A 242 -13.05 -19.06 4.22
N GLN A 243 -13.31 -17.82 3.76
CA GLN A 243 -12.56 -17.22 2.66
C GLN A 243 -11.15 -16.83 3.13
N LYS A 244 -10.18 -16.92 2.22
CA LYS A 244 -8.81 -16.44 2.47
C LYS A 244 -8.78 -14.91 2.42
N GLN A 245 -7.92 -14.26 3.22
CA GLN A 245 -7.92 -12.79 3.35
C GLN A 245 -7.77 -12.06 2.00
N HIS A 246 -6.94 -12.56 1.08
CA HIS A 246 -6.78 -11.95 -0.24
C HIS A 246 -8.05 -11.99 -1.11
N ARG A 247 -8.95 -12.97 -0.87
CA ARG A 247 -10.27 -13.00 -1.52
C ARG A 247 -11.20 -11.97 -0.89
N ILE A 248 -11.19 -11.88 0.44
CA ILE A 248 -11.96 -10.87 1.20
C ILE A 248 -11.59 -9.45 0.75
N THR A 249 -10.30 -9.15 0.59
CA THR A 249 -9.84 -7.86 0.04
C THR A 249 -10.36 -7.62 -1.37
N ARG A 250 -10.37 -8.63 -2.25
CA ARG A 250 -10.93 -8.51 -3.60
C ARG A 250 -12.45 -8.32 -3.62
N MET A 251 -13.16 -8.84 -2.62
CA MET A 251 -14.59 -8.60 -2.43
C MET A 251 -14.87 -7.15 -1.97
N GLY A 252 -13.86 -6.44 -1.46
CA GLY A 252 -13.96 -5.02 -1.12
C GLY A 252 -13.76 -4.69 0.36
N LEU A 253 -13.29 -5.62 1.19
CA LEU A 253 -12.96 -5.34 2.59
C LEU A 253 -11.43 -5.29 2.78
N ALA A 254 -10.88 -4.09 2.91
CA ALA A 254 -9.44 -3.89 3.15
C ALA A 254 -9.19 -3.42 4.58
N ARG A 255 -8.06 -3.84 5.15
CA ARG A 255 -7.65 -3.45 6.52
C ARG A 255 -6.24 -2.91 6.56
N THR A 256 -6.00 -1.97 7.45
CA THR A 256 -4.66 -1.64 7.93
C THR A 256 -4.25 -2.60 9.05
N PHE A 257 -3.02 -2.46 9.54
CA PHE A 257 -2.51 -3.22 10.69
C PHE A 257 -2.09 -2.25 11.79
N GLN A 258 -2.33 -2.63 13.05
CA GLN A 258 -1.90 -1.86 14.22
C GLN A 258 -0.43 -1.45 14.10
N ASN A 259 0.44 -2.44 13.86
CA ASN A 259 1.83 -2.22 13.47
C ASN A 259 1.94 -2.01 11.96
N ILE A 260 2.53 -0.89 11.57
CA ILE A 260 2.75 -0.52 10.17
C ILE A 260 3.60 -1.61 9.49
N ARG A 261 3.06 -2.21 8.42
CA ARG A 261 3.72 -3.28 7.66
C ARG A 261 4.07 -2.83 6.25
N LEU A 262 4.91 -1.82 6.12
CA LEU A 262 5.37 -1.30 4.83
C LEU A 262 6.55 -2.11 4.27
N PHE A 263 6.72 -2.09 2.95
CA PHE A 263 7.89 -2.64 2.30
C PHE A 263 9.05 -1.64 2.41
N GLY A 264 9.82 -1.73 3.50
CA GLY A 264 10.88 -0.76 3.83
C GLY A 264 11.97 -0.54 2.77
N GLY A 265 12.18 -1.52 1.88
CA GLY A 265 13.10 -1.42 0.75
C GLY A 265 12.53 -0.77 -0.50
N MET A 266 11.26 -0.36 -0.47
CA MET A 266 10.53 0.28 -1.57
C MET A 266 10.21 1.74 -1.21
N THR A 267 10.03 2.55 -2.24
CA THR A 267 9.57 3.94 -2.12
C THR A 267 8.10 4.02 -1.69
N ALA A 268 7.64 5.21 -1.29
CA ALA A 268 6.24 5.44 -0.96
C ALA A 268 5.31 5.10 -2.14
N LEU A 269 5.63 5.58 -3.35
CA LEU A 269 4.84 5.28 -4.54
C LEU A 269 4.83 3.78 -4.87
N GLU A 270 5.98 3.09 -4.78
CA GLU A 270 6.04 1.65 -5.00
C GLU A 270 5.16 0.88 -4.00
N ASN A 271 5.11 1.30 -2.73
CA ASN A 271 4.24 0.69 -1.73
C ASN A 271 2.74 0.80 -2.11
N VAL A 272 2.31 1.94 -2.64
CA VAL A 272 0.92 2.16 -3.08
C VAL A 272 0.61 1.36 -4.35
N VAL A 273 1.53 1.35 -5.32
CA VAL A 273 1.38 0.60 -6.58
C VAL A 273 1.21 -0.90 -6.33
N VAL A 274 1.87 -1.46 -5.31
CA VAL A 274 1.65 -2.86 -4.90
C VAL A 274 0.21 -3.12 -4.46
N GLY A 275 -0.47 -2.14 -3.86
CA GLY A 275 -1.89 -2.24 -3.52
C GLY A 275 -2.79 -2.30 -4.76
N LEU A 276 -2.49 -1.46 -5.77
CA LEU A 276 -3.24 -1.40 -7.04
C LEU A 276 -3.16 -2.71 -7.83
N ASP A 277 -2.05 -3.43 -7.71
CA ASP A 277 -1.85 -4.73 -8.36
C ASP A 277 -2.86 -5.80 -7.90
N ALA A 278 -3.52 -5.62 -6.75
CA ALA A 278 -4.56 -6.53 -6.29
C ALA A 278 -5.73 -6.69 -7.29
N ARG A 279 -5.98 -5.65 -8.11
CA ARG A 279 -7.04 -5.56 -9.12
C ARG A 279 -6.56 -5.83 -10.56
N HIS A 280 -5.25 -5.92 -10.79
CA HIS A 280 -4.72 -6.18 -12.13
C HIS A 280 -5.11 -7.57 -12.63
N ARG A 281 -5.41 -7.65 -13.93
CA ARG A 281 -5.79 -8.89 -14.63
C ARG A 281 -4.62 -9.50 -15.41
N THR A 282 -3.45 -8.86 -15.41
CA THR A 282 -2.30 -9.32 -16.19
C THR A 282 -1.65 -10.56 -15.58
N SER A 283 -1.42 -11.57 -16.42
CA SER A 283 -0.76 -12.82 -16.06
C SER A 283 0.77 -12.68 -16.12
N VAL A 284 1.49 -13.51 -15.36
CA VAL A 284 2.97 -13.53 -15.32
C VAL A 284 3.62 -13.61 -16.72
N PRO A 285 3.12 -14.41 -17.69
CA PRO A 285 3.65 -14.41 -19.06
C PRO A 285 3.47 -13.05 -19.77
N GLY A 286 2.36 -12.35 -19.51
CA GLY A 286 2.10 -11.03 -20.09
C GLY A 286 3.06 -9.95 -19.57
N ALA A 287 3.46 -10.04 -18.30
CA ALA A 287 4.51 -9.20 -17.71
C ALA A 287 5.89 -9.52 -18.28
N LEU A 288 6.20 -10.81 -18.47
CA LEU A 288 7.48 -11.24 -19.05
C LEU A 288 7.65 -10.79 -20.50
N LEU A 289 6.58 -10.86 -21.30
CA LEU A 289 6.57 -10.44 -22.71
C LEU A 289 6.36 -8.94 -22.92
N ARG A 290 6.21 -8.14 -21.85
CA ARG A 290 5.98 -6.69 -21.90
C ARG A 290 4.89 -6.31 -22.91
N LEU A 291 3.78 -7.03 -22.89
CA LEU A 291 2.67 -6.75 -23.81
C LEU A 291 2.17 -5.30 -23.61
N PRO A 292 1.67 -4.62 -24.66
CA PRO A 292 1.23 -3.22 -24.58
C PRO A 292 0.19 -2.95 -23.48
N ARG A 293 -0.62 -3.97 -23.13
CA ARG A 293 -1.57 -3.92 -22.01
C ARG A 293 -0.87 -3.73 -20.65
N HIS A 294 0.24 -4.43 -20.41
CA HIS A 294 1.01 -4.29 -19.17
C HIS A 294 1.59 -2.87 -19.02
N THR A 295 2.14 -2.30 -20.09
CA THR A 295 2.70 -0.93 -20.03
C THR A 295 1.62 0.12 -19.79
N ARG A 296 0.40 -0.07 -20.30
CA ARG A 296 -0.74 0.81 -20.03
C ARG A 296 -1.22 0.68 -18.57
N GLU A 297 -1.35 -0.56 -18.07
CA GLU A 297 -1.70 -0.82 -16.67
C GLU A 297 -0.65 -0.19 -15.73
N GLU A 298 0.64 -0.43 -15.96
CA GLU A 298 1.73 0.13 -15.15
C GLU A 298 1.69 1.67 -15.11
N LYS A 299 1.44 2.33 -16.26
CA LYS A 299 1.30 3.79 -16.30
C LYS A 299 0.09 4.28 -15.49
N SER A 300 -1.05 3.61 -15.65
CA SER A 300 -2.27 3.93 -14.89
C SER A 300 -2.07 3.71 -13.39
N SER A 301 -1.35 2.65 -12.98
CA SER A 301 -1.04 2.41 -11.56
C SER A 301 -0.17 3.51 -10.96
N ILE A 302 0.78 4.04 -11.72
CA ILE A 302 1.62 5.16 -11.26
C ILE A 302 0.79 6.43 -11.11
N GLU A 303 -0.06 6.75 -12.09
CA GLU A 303 -0.95 7.93 -12.05
C GLU A 303 -1.91 7.85 -10.85
N ARG A 304 -2.59 6.71 -10.66
CA ARG A 304 -3.47 6.47 -9.51
C ARG A 304 -2.71 6.45 -8.19
N GLY A 305 -1.53 5.83 -8.17
CA GLY A 305 -0.68 5.78 -6.99
C GLY A 305 -0.24 7.17 -6.53
N MET A 306 0.09 8.05 -7.47
CA MET A 306 0.38 9.46 -7.17
C MET A 306 -0.86 10.20 -6.67
N ALA A 307 -2.02 10.02 -7.30
CA ALA A 307 -3.27 10.63 -6.85
C ALA A 307 -3.64 10.19 -5.42
N LEU A 308 -3.41 8.93 -5.06
CA LEU A 308 -3.60 8.42 -3.70
C LEU A 308 -2.62 9.05 -2.70
N LEU A 309 -1.35 9.22 -3.07
CA LEU A 309 -0.37 9.89 -2.22
C LEU A 309 -0.69 11.37 -2.03
N GLU A 310 -1.23 12.03 -3.06
CA GLU A 310 -1.72 13.41 -2.99
C GLU A 310 -2.93 13.51 -2.07
N PHE A 311 -3.89 12.59 -2.22
CA PHE A 311 -5.08 12.51 -1.38
C PHE A 311 -4.75 12.32 0.11
N VAL A 312 -3.76 11.49 0.45
CA VAL A 312 -3.31 11.33 1.86
C VAL A 312 -2.30 12.41 2.31
N GLY A 313 -1.90 13.32 1.42
CA GLY A 313 -1.03 14.46 1.73
C GLY A 313 0.46 14.12 1.89
N ILE A 314 0.99 13.13 1.17
CA ILE A 314 2.42 12.75 1.19
C ILE A 314 3.03 12.58 -0.23
N ALA A 315 2.46 13.26 -1.23
CA ALA A 315 2.91 13.18 -2.63
C ALA A 315 4.34 13.69 -2.85
N ASP A 316 4.78 14.69 -2.08
CA ASP A 316 6.16 15.21 -2.07
C ASP A 316 7.19 14.14 -1.66
N GLN A 317 6.75 13.15 -0.89
CA GLN A 317 7.56 12.04 -0.39
C GLN A 317 7.49 10.78 -1.26
N ALA A 318 6.85 10.84 -2.44
CA ALA A 318 6.60 9.69 -3.31
C ALA A 318 7.86 8.85 -3.64
N ALA A 319 9.00 9.50 -3.83
CA ALA A 319 10.27 8.86 -4.17
C ALA A 319 11.12 8.45 -2.95
N ALA A 320 10.72 8.83 -1.73
CA ALA A 320 11.43 8.47 -0.52
C ALA A 320 11.19 7.00 -0.15
N LEU A 321 12.22 6.33 0.37
CA LEU A 321 12.07 4.96 0.91
C LEU A 321 11.10 4.98 2.09
N SER A 322 10.19 4.00 2.15
CA SER A 322 9.13 4.00 3.16
C SER A 322 9.67 3.93 4.59
N ARG A 323 10.85 3.30 4.79
CA ARG A 323 11.54 3.23 6.09
C ARG A 323 12.14 4.56 6.57
N ALA A 324 12.34 5.51 5.65
CA ALA A 324 12.92 6.81 5.93
C ALA A 324 11.86 7.89 6.21
N LEU A 325 10.57 7.57 6.01
CA LEU A 325 9.47 8.48 6.27
C LEU A 325 9.27 8.68 7.79
N PRO A 326 8.85 9.87 8.24
CA PRO A 326 8.35 10.08 9.59
C PRO A 326 7.16 9.15 9.91
N TYR A 327 6.93 8.86 11.18
CA TYR A 327 5.91 7.90 11.61
C TYR A 327 4.49 8.25 11.12
N GLY A 328 4.08 9.52 11.22
CA GLY A 328 2.80 10.01 10.67
C GLY A 328 2.67 9.76 9.16
N SER A 329 3.72 10.07 8.38
CA SER A 329 3.77 9.78 6.94
C SER A 329 3.72 8.28 6.63
N GLN A 330 4.38 7.43 7.44
CA GLN A 330 4.30 5.98 7.27
C GLN A 330 2.86 5.47 7.48
N ARG A 331 2.13 6.04 8.44
CA ARG A 331 0.72 5.69 8.68
C ARG A 331 -0.17 6.14 7.52
N ARG A 332 0.00 7.37 7.02
CA ARG A 332 -0.69 7.88 5.82
C ARG A 332 -0.41 7.00 4.60
N LEU A 333 0.83 6.54 4.44
CA LEU A 333 1.21 5.59 3.38
C LEU A 333 0.52 4.22 3.54
N ASP A 334 0.37 3.70 4.75
CA ASP A 334 -0.35 2.45 5.00
C ASP A 334 -1.85 2.57 4.62
N ILE A 335 -2.46 3.71 4.93
CA ILE A 335 -3.83 4.05 4.51
C ILE A 335 -3.92 4.16 2.98
N ALA A 336 -3.01 4.88 2.33
CA ALA A 336 -2.96 5.02 0.87
C ALA A 336 -2.85 3.64 0.18
N ARG A 337 -2.02 2.75 0.72
CA ARG A 337 -1.88 1.38 0.21
C ARG A 337 -3.13 0.53 0.42
N ALA A 338 -3.87 0.73 1.51
CA ALA A 338 -5.16 0.06 1.72
C ALA A 338 -6.22 0.58 0.72
N LEU A 339 -6.30 1.91 0.54
CA LEU A 339 -7.17 2.55 -0.46
C LEU A 339 -6.85 2.13 -1.89
N ALA A 340 -5.56 1.92 -2.21
CA ALA A 340 -5.11 1.38 -3.49
C ALA A 340 -5.73 0.03 -3.88
N THR A 341 -6.24 -0.75 -2.92
CA THR A 341 -6.95 -2.00 -3.23
C THR A 341 -8.37 -1.80 -3.77
N ASP A 342 -8.80 -0.53 -3.86
CA ASP A 342 -10.15 -0.10 -4.18
C ASP A 342 -11.20 -0.79 -3.29
N PRO A 343 -11.14 -0.56 -1.95
CA PRO A 343 -12.06 -1.18 -1.01
C PRO A 343 -13.42 -0.50 -1.03
N LYS A 344 -14.45 -1.30 -0.75
CA LYS A 344 -15.79 -0.79 -0.42
C LYS A 344 -15.89 -0.39 1.05
N VAL A 345 -15.20 -1.14 1.92
CA VAL A 345 -15.05 -0.87 3.36
C VAL A 345 -13.57 -0.83 3.73
N LEU A 346 -13.13 0.29 4.29
CA LEU A 346 -11.78 0.48 4.84
C LEU A 346 -11.82 0.28 6.36
N CYS A 347 -11.04 -0.68 6.83
CA CYS A 347 -10.94 -1.05 8.23
C CYS A 347 -9.64 -0.50 8.84
N LEU A 348 -9.77 0.42 9.80
CA LEU A 348 -8.65 1.07 10.49
C LEU A 348 -8.54 0.56 11.93
N ASP A 349 -7.40 -0.03 12.27
CA ASP A 349 -7.14 -0.65 13.58
C ASP A 349 -6.10 0.18 14.35
N GLU A 350 -6.57 0.97 15.31
CA GLU A 350 -5.79 1.90 16.13
C GLU A 350 -4.86 2.83 15.32
N PRO A 351 -5.39 3.54 14.30
CA PRO A 351 -4.56 4.37 13.42
C PRO A 351 -3.86 5.55 14.11
N ALA A 352 -4.36 6.01 15.27
CA ALA A 352 -3.83 7.16 16.00
C ALA A 352 -2.79 6.78 17.07
N ALA A 353 -2.47 5.49 17.23
CA ALA A 353 -1.49 5.03 18.20
C ALA A 353 -0.12 5.69 17.96
N GLY A 354 0.43 6.33 19.00
CA GLY A 354 1.73 7.00 18.95
C GLY A 354 1.73 8.40 18.34
N PHE A 355 0.57 8.96 18.01
CA PHE A 355 0.44 10.32 17.46
C PHE A 355 0.35 11.39 18.54
N ASN A 356 0.91 12.55 18.25
CA ASN A 356 0.68 13.77 19.03
C ASN A 356 -0.73 14.36 18.75
N PRO A 357 -1.22 15.33 19.53
CA PRO A 357 -2.56 15.88 19.34
C PRO A 357 -2.83 16.48 17.95
N ALA A 358 -1.86 17.18 17.35
CA ALA A 358 -2.01 17.75 16.02
C ALA A 358 -2.08 16.66 14.94
N GLU A 359 -1.23 15.63 15.03
CA GLU A 359 -1.28 14.48 14.13
C GLU A 359 -2.61 13.70 14.24
N LYS A 360 -3.23 13.67 15.41
CA LYS A 360 -4.56 13.09 15.60
C LYS A 360 -5.64 13.89 14.88
N GLU A 361 -5.59 15.22 14.95
CA GLU A 361 -6.52 16.10 14.24
C GLU A 361 -6.38 15.93 12.72
N ASP A 362 -5.16 15.95 12.21
CA ASP A 362 -4.86 15.65 10.80
C ASP A 362 -5.43 14.30 10.34
N LEU A 363 -5.30 13.26 11.18
CA LEU A 363 -5.82 11.93 10.89
C LEU A 363 -7.35 11.92 10.88
N MET A 364 -8.00 12.63 11.80
CA MET A 364 -9.46 12.77 11.82
C MET A 364 -9.97 13.42 10.54
N ASP A 365 -9.30 14.47 10.08
CA ASP A 365 -9.66 15.16 8.84
C ASP A 365 -9.46 14.27 7.61
N LEU A 366 -8.37 13.49 7.58
CA LEU A 366 -8.15 12.49 6.54
C LEU A 366 -9.26 11.42 6.52
N ILE A 367 -9.67 10.91 7.69
CA ILE A 367 -10.75 9.91 7.77
C ILE A 367 -12.09 10.50 7.29
N LYS A 368 -12.39 11.75 7.63
CA LYS A 368 -13.58 12.46 7.13
C LYS A 368 -13.52 12.66 5.62
N ALA A 369 -12.36 13.03 5.07
CA ALA A 369 -12.15 13.16 3.64
C ALA A 369 -12.34 11.82 2.91
N ILE A 370 -11.82 10.71 3.46
CA ILE A 370 -12.04 9.35 2.95
C ILE A 370 -13.54 9.04 2.89
N ARG A 371 -14.31 9.33 3.94
CA ARG A 371 -15.75 9.10 3.91
C ARG A 371 -16.47 10.03 2.94
N ALA A 372 -16.07 11.30 2.85
CA ALA A 372 -16.64 12.26 1.91
C ALA A 372 -16.44 11.83 0.45
N ASP A 373 -15.34 11.12 0.17
CA ASP A 373 -15.06 10.47 -1.13
C ASP A 373 -15.90 9.20 -1.38
N GLY A 374 -16.84 8.87 -0.48
CA GLY A 374 -17.77 7.75 -0.61
C GLY A 374 -17.24 6.42 -0.07
N TYR A 375 -16.11 6.40 0.65
CA TYR A 375 -15.68 5.20 1.38
C TYR A 375 -16.54 4.94 2.62
N THR A 376 -16.75 3.66 2.92
CA THR A 376 -17.28 3.23 4.22
C THR A 376 -16.11 2.91 5.12
N VAL A 377 -16.12 3.38 6.37
CA VAL A 377 -14.98 3.22 7.28
C VAL A 377 -15.42 2.47 8.54
N LEU A 378 -14.69 1.43 8.92
CA LEU A 378 -14.73 0.83 10.25
C LEU A 378 -13.50 1.32 11.01
N LEU A 379 -13.71 2.07 12.07
CA LEU A 379 -12.65 2.61 12.92
C LEU A 379 -12.65 1.88 14.27
N ILE A 380 -11.53 1.25 14.60
CA ILE A 380 -11.26 0.73 15.94
C ILE A 380 -10.26 1.63 16.61
N GLU A 381 -10.66 2.18 17.74
CA GLU A 381 -9.82 3.05 18.55
C GLU A 381 -10.15 2.88 20.02
N HIS A 382 -9.18 3.23 20.86
CA HIS A 382 -9.38 3.34 22.31
C HIS A 382 -9.49 4.81 22.76
N ASP A 383 -9.06 5.75 21.93
CA ASP A 383 -9.22 7.19 22.18
C ASP A 383 -10.67 7.62 21.91
N VAL A 384 -11.43 7.77 22.99
CA VAL A 384 -12.85 8.16 22.95
C VAL A 384 -13.03 9.54 22.30
N LYS A 385 -12.10 10.49 22.48
CA LYS A 385 -12.23 11.84 21.91
C LYS A 385 -12.17 11.78 20.38
N LEU A 386 -11.22 11.01 19.85
CA LEU A 386 -11.05 10.82 18.40
C LEU A 386 -12.30 10.15 17.81
N VAL A 387 -12.74 9.04 18.40
CA VAL A 387 -13.92 8.29 17.91
C VAL A 387 -15.15 9.20 17.88
N MET A 388 -15.41 9.92 18.96
CA MET A 388 -16.57 10.80 19.08
C MET A 388 -16.55 11.96 18.06
N GLY A 389 -15.36 12.41 17.64
CA GLY A 389 -15.21 13.53 16.71
C GLY A 389 -15.23 13.16 15.22
N VAL A 390 -15.20 11.86 14.90
CA VAL A 390 -15.06 11.37 13.52
C VAL A 390 -16.14 10.36 13.10
N THR A 391 -16.79 9.68 14.03
CA THR A 391 -17.74 8.59 13.72
C THR A 391 -19.17 9.08 13.59
N ASP A 392 -19.93 8.47 12.67
CA ASP A 392 -21.37 8.70 12.50
C ASP A 392 -22.19 7.85 13.48
N ARG A 393 -21.70 6.64 13.76
CA ARG A 393 -22.30 5.66 14.67
C ARG A 393 -21.20 4.92 15.42
N ILE A 394 -21.49 4.50 16.65
CA ILE A 394 -20.56 3.79 17.53
C ILE A 394 -21.22 2.52 18.05
N VAL A 395 -20.48 1.41 17.98
CA VAL A 395 -20.78 0.15 18.65
C VAL A 395 -19.80 0.01 19.82
N VAL A 396 -20.34 -0.25 21.01
CA VAL A 396 -19.55 -0.49 22.22
C VAL A 396 -19.55 -1.98 22.54
N LEU A 397 -18.38 -2.56 22.70
CA LEU A 397 -18.21 -3.92 23.21
C LEU A 397 -17.79 -3.89 24.67
N GLU A 398 -18.23 -4.90 25.41
CA GLU A 398 -17.84 -5.17 26.79
C GLU A 398 -17.82 -6.68 27.02
N PHE A 399 -16.73 -7.22 27.58
CA PHE A 399 -16.53 -8.66 27.82
C PHE A 399 -16.95 -9.58 26.64
N GLY A 400 -16.65 -9.15 25.42
CA GLY A 400 -16.96 -9.92 24.20
C GLY A 400 -18.43 -9.86 23.76
N ARG A 401 -19.26 -9.01 24.34
CA ARG A 401 -20.68 -8.80 23.97
C ARG A 401 -20.91 -7.36 23.51
N LYS A 402 -21.98 -7.13 22.73
CA LYS A 402 -22.42 -5.78 22.35
C LYS A 402 -23.16 -5.13 23.52
N LEU A 403 -22.63 -4.00 24.01
CA LEU A 403 -23.21 -3.23 25.11
C LEU A 403 -24.19 -2.17 24.61
N ALA A 404 -23.76 -1.38 23.61
CA ALA A 404 -24.52 -0.26 23.06
C ALA A 404 -24.22 -0.06 21.56
N ASP A 405 -25.14 0.60 20.86
CA ASP A 405 -25.11 0.83 19.40
C ASP A 405 -25.92 2.10 19.11
N GLY A 406 -25.28 3.17 18.68
CA GLY A 406 -25.96 4.46 18.49
C GLY A 406 -25.03 5.60 18.07
N ILE A 407 -25.60 6.80 17.95
CA ILE A 407 -24.85 8.01 17.62
C ILE A 407 -23.90 8.40 18.78
N PRO A 408 -22.79 9.13 18.50
CA PRO A 408 -21.80 9.50 19.51
C PRO A 408 -22.38 10.16 20.77
N GLU A 409 -23.34 11.08 20.62
CA GLU A 409 -23.97 11.77 21.75
C GLU A 409 -24.76 10.81 22.66
N ALA A 410 -25.47 9.85 22.07
CA ALA A 410 -26.24 8.85 22.83
C ALA A 410 -25.30 7.90 23.58
N ILE A 411 -24.20 7.46 22.95
CA ILE A 411 -23.21 6.59 23.58
C ILE A 411 -22.47 7.29 24.72
N ARG A 412 -22.15 8.58 24.58
CA ARG A 412 -21.50 9.36 25.63
C ARG A 412 -22.35 9.46 26.90
N ASN A 413 -23.68 9.55 26.73
CA ASN A 413 -24.62 9.72 27.83
C ASN A 413 -25.20 8.39 28.34
N ASP A 414 -24.84 7.24 27.75
CA ASP A 414 -25.34 5.93 28.18
C ASP A 414 -24.69 5.53 29.52
N PRO A 415 -25.46 5.38 30.62
CA PRO A 415 -24.92 5.03 31.93
C PRO A 415 -24.15 3.72 31.93
N ARG A 416 -24.54 2.74 31.10
CA ARG A 416 -23.88 1.44 31.01
C ARG A 416 -22.49 1.58 30.39
N VAL A 417 -22.37 2.43 29.37
CA VAL A 417 -21.07 2.73 28.73
C VAL A 417 -20.18 3.46 29.72
N ILE A 418 -20.71 4.45 30.45
CA ILE A 418 -19.95 5.18 31.48
C ILE A 418 -19.44 4.22 32.56
N ALA A 419 -20.29 3.33 33.07
CA ALA A 419 -19.92 2.33 34.07
C ALA A 419 -18.82 1.38 33.56
N ALA A 420 -18.94 0.90 32.31
CA ALA A 420 -17.94 0.03 31.69
C ALA A 420 -16.54 0.68 31.55
N TYR A 421 -16.47 2.02 31.46
CA TYR A 421 -15.22 2.77 31.30
C TYR A 421 -14.64 3.32 32.60
N LEU A 422 -15.47 3.68 33.58
CA LEU A 422 -15.04 4.24 34.87
C LEU A 422 -14.90 3.18 35.96
N GLY A 423 -15.47 1.99 35.76
CA GLY A 423 -15.72 1.02 36.82
C GLY A 423 -16.90 1.46 37.68
N GLU A 424 -17.64 0.49 38.25
CA GLU A 424 -18.54 0.81 39.34
C GLU A 424 -17.67 1.22 40.55
N PRO A 425 -17.91 2.37 41.20
CA PRO A 425 -17.35 2.57 42.53
C PRO A 425 -17.91 1.45 43.40
N ASP A 426 -17.03 0.64 44.01
CA ASP A 426 -17.39 -0.46 44.89
C ASP A 426 -18.46 0.00 45.90
N SER A 427 -19.72 -0.28 45.62
CA SER A 427 -20.80 -0.16 46.60
C SER A 427 -20.79 -1.42 47.44
N THR A 428 -19.71 -1.62 48.18
CA THR A 428 -19.66 -2.57 49.29
C THR A 428 -19.38 -1.80 50.56
N ALA A 429 -20.47 -1.57 51.28
CA ALA A 429 -20.49 -1.22 52.69
C ALA A 429 -20.25 -2.47 53.54
#